data_AF-A0A1Y1XEB1-F1
#
_entry.id   AF-A0A1Y1XEB1-F1
#
_cell.length_a   1.000
_cell.length_b   1.000
_cell.length_c   1.000
_cell.angle_alpha   90.00
_cell.angle_beta   90.00
_cell.angle_gamma   90.00
#
_symmetry.space_group_name_H-M   'P 1'
#
loop_
_entity.id
_entity.type
_entity.pdbx_description
1 polymer ?
#
loop_
_entity_poly.entity_id
_entity_poly.type
_entity_poly.pdbx_seq_one_letter_code
_entity_poly.pdbx_strand_id
1 'polypeptide(L)'
;MLSNQEVEVPKESKESVKNETPTTAKEKYTVTTNSKTGLTEEEEKKLKENLDNGFQQKMNQKIKLIEGQKLTKLFTDKDVESSETLFFKNCEDSKFVVGAMSTKVCIEKCKNCSFIFNGKVITQVQELWNNINVNVVNNTTIKTVQVDLCNGVDFCFDKTDNFNRVVWAASEKLKIHFKEKEAAHHIVDTGITEMKKLNPTINEKVDQFIVRLIKNKVTEKIDLRNELIIRLDNGFPTTEREEREFQRRQEANLQKLTSELLGKNIHLGKKKNVGPKIRRNDPCKCGSKKKYKNCCGSDL
;
A
#
# COMPACT_ATOMS: atom_id res chain seq x y z
N MET A 1 -53.69 -51.75 -4.48
CA MET A 1 -52.90 -52.95 -4.84
C MET A 1 -52.20 -52.61 -6.15
N LEU A 2 -51.02 -51.99 -6.09
CA LEU A 2 -49.69 -52.64 -6.00
C LEU A 2 -49.41 -53.55 -7.21
N SER A 3 -48.58 -53.06 -8.13
CA SER A 3 -47.43 -53.82 -8.60
C SER A 3 -46.28 -52.85 -8.87
N ASN A 4 -45.30 -52.95 -7.98
CA ASN A 4 -44.03 -52.25 -8.00
C ASN A 4 -43.23 -52.66 -9.24
N GLN A 5 -42.63 -51.70 -9.94
CA GLN A 5 -41.45 -51.98 -10.75
C GLN A 5 -40.22 -51.67 -9.89
N GLU A 6 -39.53 -52.75 -9.52
CA GLU A 6 -38.22 -52.73 -8.89
C GLU A 6 -37.18 -52.18 -9.88
N VAL A 7 -36.47 -51.14 -9.47
CA VAL A 7 -35.25 -50.69 -10.16
C VAL A 7 -34.08 -51.31 -9.41
N GLU A 8 -33.35 -52.20 -10.09
CA GLU A 8 -32.15 -52.85 -9.59
C GLU A 8 -31.04 -51.83 -9.27
N VAL A 9 -30.57 -51.90 -8.02
CA VAL A 9 -29.41 -51.16 -7.53
C VAL A 9 -28.15 -51.97 -7.85
N PRO A 10 -27.16 -51.43 -8.57
CA PRO A 10 -25.89 -52.11 -8.77
C PRO A 10 -25.11 -52.21 -7.45
N LYS A 11 -24.79 -53.42 -7.02
CA LYS A 11 -23.81 -53.73 -5.99
C LYS A 11 -22.43 -53.88 -6.64
N GLU A 12 -21.45 -53.14 -6.14
CA GLU A 12 -20.01 -53.46 -6.01
C GLU A 12 -19.27 -52.16 -5.67
N SER A 13 -18.25 -52.07 -4.82
CA SER A 13 -17.49 -53.03 -4.02
C SER A 13 -16.85 -52.22 -2.88
N LYS A 14 -16.77 -52.79 -1.68
CA LYS A 14 -16.07 -52.16 -0.54
C LYS A 14 -14.56 -52.25 -0.78
N GLU A 15 -13.94 -51.13 -1.16
CA GLU A 15 -12.49 -50.98 -1.11
C GLU A 15 -12.10 -50.11 0.10
N SER A 16 -11.18 -50.63 0.89
CA SER A 16 -10.73 -50.07 2.15
C SER A 16 -9.85 -48.85 1.92
N VAL A 17 -10.34 -47.67 2.34
CA VAL A 17 -9.55 -46.45 2.39
C VAL A 17 -8.47 -46.60 3.48
N LYS A 18 -7.24 -46.90 3.05
CA LYS A 18 -6.06 -46.73 3.89
C LYS A 18 -5.78 -45.22 3.99
N ASN A 19 -5.73 -44.73 5.23
CA ASN A 19 -5.23 -43.40 5.55
C ASN A 19 -3.74 -43.32 5.21
N GLU A 20 -3.40 -42.65 4.12
CA GLU A 20 -2.04 -42.19 3.85
C GLU A 20 -1.99 -40.67 4.04
N THR A 21 -1.23 -40.27 5.07
CA THR A 21 -0.80 -38.90 5.33
C THR A 21 -0.11 -38.30 4.10
N PRO A 22 -0.39 -37.03 3.71
CA PRO A 22 0.32 -36.41 2.61
C PRO A 22 1.77 -36.15 3.02
N THR A 23 2.69 -36.90 2.44
CA THR A 23 4.12 -36.63 2.49
C THR A 23 4.41 -35.37 1.68
N THR A 24 4.75 -34.28 2.36
CA THR A 24 5.19 -33.04 1.74
C THR A 24 6.51 -33.27 0.99
N ALA A 25 6.44 -33.44 -0.33
CA ALA A 25 7.60 -33.33 -1.19
C ALA A 25 8.08 -31.87 -1.16
N LYS A 26 9.25 -31.63 -0.57
CA LYS A 26 9.96 -30.35 -0.66
C LYS A 26 10.45 -30.20 -2.11
N GLU A 27 9.65 -29.56 -2.97
CA GLU A 27 10.15 -29.07 -4.25
C GLU A 27 11.23 -28.01 -3.98
N LYS A 28 12.49 -28.35 -4.28
CA LYS A 28 13.59 -27.39 -4.31
C LYS A 28 13.41 -26.51 -5.53
N TYR A 29 12.89 -25.30 -5.35
CA TYR A 29 12.90 -24.28 -6.40
C TYR A 29 14.33 -23.73 -6.54
N THR A 30 15.03 -24.14 -7.60
CA THR A 30 16.28 -23.49 -8.02
C THR A 30 15.95 -22.19 -8.73
N VAL A 31 16.17 -21.06 -8.03
CA VAL A 31 16.22 -19.74 -8.66
C VAL A 31 17.53 -19.62 -9.41
N THR A 32 17.48 -19.64 -10.74
CA THR A 32 18.60 -19.25 -11.61
C THR A 32 18.55 -17.74 -11.83
N THR A 33 19.45 -17.02 -11.17
CA THR A 33 19.73 -15.62 -11.50
C THR A 33 20.61 -15.58 -12.75
N ASN A 34 20.14 -14.96 -13.83
CA ASN A 34 20.99 -14.63 -14.97
C ASN A 34 22.08 -13.64 -14.50
N SER A 35 23.30 -14.13 -14.32
CA SER A 35 24.43 -13.36 -13.80
C SER A 35 25.02 -12.42 -14.86
N LYS A 36 24.68 -11.13 -14.73
CA LYS A 36 25.56 -10.00 -15.09
C LYS A 36 25.69 -9.00 -13.94
N THR A 37 25.48 -9.46 -12.71
CA THR A 37 25.78 -8.71 -11.51
C THR A 37 27.20 -9.06 -11.12
N GLY A 38 28.14 -8.12 -11.24
CA GLY A 38 29.55 -8.30 -10.84
C GLY A 38 29.72 -8.42 -9.33
N LEU A 39 28.91 -9.27 -8.69
CA LEU A 39 28.93 -9.62 -7.28
C LEU A 39 29.86 -10.81 -7.10
N THR A 40 30.58 -10.83 -5.98
CA THR A 40 31.37 -11.98 -5.57
C THR A 40 30.45 -13.14 -5.12
N GLU A 41 30.93 -14.37 -5.18
CA GLU A 41 30.16 -15.56 -4.75
C GLU A 41 29.65 -15.45 -3.31
N GLU A 42 30.39 -14.76 -2.44
CA GLU A 42 30.01 -14.51 -1.05
C GLU A 42 28.85 -13.50 -0.92
N GLU A 43 28.81 -12.49 -1.79
CA GLU A 43 27.72 -11.51 -1.85
C GLU A 43 26.45 -12.12 -2.45
N GLU A 44 26.57 -12.98 -3.46
CA GLU A 44 25.44 -13.74 -4.01
C GLU A 44 24.85 -14.69 -2.96
N LYS A 45 25.70 -15.37 -2.18
CA LYS A 45 25.27 -16.23 -1.08
C LYS A 45 24.54 -15.44 0.00
N LYS A 46 25.09 -14.30 0.45
CA LYS A 46 24.42 -13.40 1.42
C LYS A 46 23.11 -12.85 0.88
N LEU A 47 23.05 -12.48 -0.40
CA LEU A 47 21.82 -12.00 -1.04
C LEU A 47 20.76 -13.09 -1.07
N LYS A 48 21.14 -14.32 -1.40
CA LYS A 48 20.26 -15.49 -1.42
C LYS A 48 19.76 -15.85 -0.02
N GLU A 49 20.65 -15.84 0.99
CA GLU A 49 20.28 -16.03 2.40
C GLU A 49 19.32 -14.95 2.90
N ASN A 50 19.54 -13.68 2.53
CA ASN A 50 18.65 -12.57 2.90
C ASN A 50 17.28 -12.67 2.21
N LEU A 51 17.25 -13.08 0.93
CA LEU A 51 16.02 -13.33 0.18
C LEU A 51 15.25 -14.51 0.77
N ASP A 52 15.93 -15.61 1.09
CA ASP A 52 15.34 -16.80 1.71
C ASP A 52 14.81 -16.49 3.12
N ASN A 53 15.54 -15.70 3.92
CA ASN A 53 15.07 -15.24 5.23
C ASN A 53 13.83 -14.33 5.13
N GLY A 54 13.78 -13.44 4.12
CA GLY A 54 12.60 -12.64 3.82
C GLY A 54 11.40 -13.47 3.36
N PHE A 55 11.65 -14.59 2.68
CA PHE A 55 10.62 -15.54 2.24
C PHE A 55 10.11 -16.43 3.40
N GLN A 56 11.00 -16.90 4.27
CA GLN A 56 10.69 -17.66 5.48
C GLN A 56 9.87 -16.83 6.48
N GLN A 57 10.15 -15.52 6.61
CA GLN A 57 9.31 -14.61 7.41
C GLN A 57 7.86 -14.49 6.90
N LYS A 58 7.62 -14.61 5.59
CA LYS A 58 6.26 -14.65 5.03
C LYS A 58 5.55 -15.97 5.31
N MET A 59 6.28 -17.09 5.47
CA MET A 59 5.70 -18.41 5.70
C MET A 59 5.33 -18.72 7.16
N ASN A 60 5.85 -17.96 8.14
CA ASN A 60 5.61 -18.20 9.57
C ASN A 60 4.70 -17.15 10.25
N GLN A 61 4.01 -16.27 9.52
CA GLN A 61 3.01 -15.41 10.14
C GLN A 61 1.77 -16.22 10.51
N LYS A 62 1.51 -16.34 11.82
CA LYS A 62 0.26 -16.93 12.33
C LYS A 62 -0.90 -16.04 11.85
N ILE A 63 -1.83 -16.58 11.08
CA ILE A 63 -2.96 -15.80 10.56
C ILE A 63 -4.21 -16.13 11.36
N LYS A 64 -4.89 -15.09 11.85
CA LYS A 64 -6.24 -15.20 12.39
C LYS A 64 -7.24 -14.72 11.35
N LEU A 65 -7.89 -15.68 10.67
CA LEU A 65 -8.94 -15.40 9.70
C LEU A 65 -10.26 -15.06 10.40
N ILE A 66 -10.90 -13.98 9.97
CA ILE A 66 -12.16 -13.47 10.51
C ILE A 66 -13.11 -13.25 9.33
N GLU A 67 -14.20 -14.00 9.29
CA GLU A 67 -15.23 -13.91 8.25
C GLU A 67 -16.63 -13.89 8.87
N GLY A 68 -17.61 -13.34 8.15
CA GLY A 68 -19.03 -13.43 8.50
C GLY A 68 -19.83 -12.17 8.22
N GLN A 69 -21.14 -12.25 8.42
CA GLN A 69 -22.08 -11.18 8.09
C GLN A 69 -22.81 -10.69 9.33
N LYS A 70 -23.16 -9.39 9.36
CA LYS A 70 -23.90 -8.74 10.45
C LYS A 70 -23.27 -8.95 11.82
N LEU A 71 -21.94 -9.04 11.86
CA LEU A 71 -21.20 -9.25 13.10
C LEU A 71 -20.98 -7.92 13.81
N THR A 72 -21.06 -7.95 15.14
CA THR A 72 -20.48 -6.91 16.00
C THR A 72 -19.55 -7.60 16.99
N LYS A 73 -18.24 -7.42 16.83
CA LYS A 73 -17.24 -8.11 17.66
C LYS A 73 -16.20 -7.15 18.23
N LEU A 74 -15.83 -7.39 19.48
CA LEU A 74 -14.69 -6.81 20.16
C LEU A 74 -13.62 -7.88 20.29
N PHE A 75 -12.40 -7.60 19.81
CA PHE A 75 -11.23 -8.46 19.98
C PHE A 75 -10.32 -7.87 21.05
N THR A 76 -10.03 -8.66 22.07
CA THR A 76 -9.12 -8.35 23.18
C THR A 76 -7.91 -9.28 23.14
N ASP A 77 -6.93 -9.07 24.01
CA ASP A 77 -5.73 -9.94 24.07
C ASP A 77 -6.05 -11.40 24.47
N LYS A 78 -7.28 -11.68 24.91
CA LYS A 78 -7.77 -13.06 25.10
C LYS A 78 -8.16 -13.73 23.78
N ASP A 79 -8.52 -12.92 22.79
CA ASP A 79 -9.03 -13.38 21.50
C ASP A 79 -7.94 -13.43 20.44
N VAL A 80 -6.86 -12.65 20.58
CA VAL A 80 -5.81 -12.50 19.56
C VAL A 80 -4.46 -12.60 20.23
N GLU A 81 -3.59 -13.44 19.67
CA GLU A 81 -2.19 -13.47 20.09
C GLU A 81 -1.40 -12.37 19.38
N SER A 82 -0.45 -11.74 20.07
CA SER A 82 0.31 -10.60 19.51
C SER A 82 1.11 -10.93 18.25
N SER A 83 1.44 -12.21 18.03
CA SER A 83 2.11 -12.70 16.83
C SER A 83 1.17 -12.87 15.63
N GLU A 84 -0.15 -12.79 15.82
CA GLU A 84 -1.13 -13.03 14.76
C GLU A 84 -1.27 -11.85 13.81
N THR A 85 -1.34 -12.14 12.51
CA THR A 85 -1.87 -11.23 11.50
C THR A 85 -3.39 -11.39 11.46
N LEU A 86 -4.11 -10.31 11.72
CA LEU A 86 -5.56 -10.29 11.63
C LEU A 86 -5.97 -10.15 10.17
N PHE A 87 -6.72 -11.12 9.67
CA PHE A 87 -7.21 -11.14 8.30
C PHE A 87 -8.74 -11.15 8.31
N PHE A 88 -9.33 -9.98 8.06
CA PHE A 88 -10.76 -9.85 7.84
C PHE A 88 -11.08 -10.13 6.38
N LYS A 89 -11.92 -11.12 6.10
CA LYS A 89 -12.22 -11.55 4.74
C LYS A 89 -13.71 -11.81 4.58
N ASN A 90 -14.27 -11.39 3.45
CA ASN A 90 -15.68 -11.63 3.10
C ASN A 90 -16.66 -11.18 4.21
N CYS A 91 -16.32 -10.11 4.95
CA CYS A 91 -17.20 -9.59 5.99
C CYS A 91 -18.24 -8.64 5.39
N GLU A 92 -19.51 -8.79 5.75
CA GLU A 92 -20.58 -7.90 5.28
C GLU A 92 -21.38 -7.29 6.43
N ASP A 93 -21.76 -6.03 6.29
CA ASP A 93 -22.62 -5.30 7.25
C ASP A 93 -22.15 -5.44 8.72
N SER A 94 -20.83 -5.45 8.94
CA SER A 94 -20.22 -5.83 10.21
C SER A 94 -19.40 -4.71 10.85
N LYS A 95 -19.27 -4.76 12.18
CA LYS A 95 -18.52 -3.82 13.00
C LYS A 95 -17.50 -4.56 13.86
N PHE A 96 -16.24 -4.15 13.77
CA PHE A 96 -15.15 -4.77 14.50
C PHE A 96 -14.39 -3.73 15.29
N VAL A 97 -14.19 -3.98 16.59
CA VAL A 97 -13.32 -3.20 17.45
C VAL A 97 -12.16 -4.09 17.86
N VAL A 98 -10.94 -3.69 17.54
CA VAL A 98 -9.73 -4.46 17.84
C VAL A 98 -8.95 -3.70 18.92
N GLY A 99 -9.12 -4.12 20.16
CA GLY A 99 -8.32 -3.69 21.30
C GLY A 99 -7.02 -4.47 21.48
N ALA A 100 -6.96 -5.67 20.89
CA ALA A 100 -5.83 -6.58 21.02
C ALA A 100 -4.58 -6.15 20.22
N MET A 101 -3.40 -6.50 20.71
CA MET A 101 -2.17 -6.40 19.92
C MET A 101 -2.14 -7.43 18.78
N SER A 102 -1.64 -7.04 17.60
CA SER A 102 -1.46 -7.93 16.46
C SER A 102 -0.21 -7.58 15.65
N THR A 103 0.26 -8.51 14.81
CA THR A 103 1.42 -8.31 13.94
C THR A 103 1.10 -7.34 12.80
N LYS A 104 0.00 -7.58 12.09
CA LYS A 104 -0.42 -6.87 10.88
C LYS A 104 -1.93 -6.98 10.73
N VAL A 105 -2.53 -6.10 9.93
CA VAL A 105 -3.95 -6.12 9.59
C VAL A 105 -4.13 -6.20 8.07
N CYS A 106 -4.95 -7.15 7.62
CA CYS A 106 -5.41 -7.28 6.24
C CYS A 106 -6.94 -7.30 6.21
N ILE A 107 -7.54 -6.57 5.27
CA ILE A 107 -9.00 -6.48 5.07
C ILE A 107 -9.28 -6.73 3.58
N GLU A 108 -9.90 -7.85 3.26
CA GLU A 108 -10.20 -8.26 1.89
C GLU A 108 -11.71 -8.48 1.69
N LYS A 109 -12.24 -8.03 0.55
CA LYS A 109 -13.62 -8.37 0.11
C LYS A 109 -14.67 -8.09 1.18
N CYS A 110 -14.46 -7.07 1.99
CA CYS A 110 -15.41 -6.66 3.00
C CYS A 110 -16.33 -5.58 2.44
N LYS A 111 -17.62 -5.64 2.78
CA LYS A 111 -18.66 -4.73 2.30
C LYS A 111 -19.42 -4.11 3.48
N ASN A 112 -19.67 -2.80 3.42
CA ASN A 112 -20.44 -2.08 4.45
C ASN A 112 -19.92 -2.33 5.88
N CYS A 113 -18.60 -2.40 6.04
CA CYS A 113 -17.99 -2.74 7.32
C CYS A 113 -17.36 -1.53 8.02
N SER A 114 -17.28 -1.56 9.35
CA SER A 114 -16.56 -0.57 10.14
C SER A 114 -15.53 -1.26 11.02
N PHE A 115 -14.29 -0.77 10.99
CA PHE A 115 -13.18 -1.29 11.75
C PHE A 115 -12.60 -0.19 12.63
N ILE A 116 -12.40 -0.49 13.92
CA ILE A 116 -11.77 0.42 14.88
C ILE A 116 -10.57 -0.28 15.49
N PHE A 117 -9.36 0.23 15.22
CA PHE A 117 -8.11 -0.33 15.73
C PHE A 117 -7.59 0.52 16.88
N ASN A 118 -7.73 -0.02 18.10
CA ASN A 118 -7.22 0.58 19.33
C ASN A 118 -5.91 -0.10 19.79
N GLY A 119 -5.76 -1.41 19.50
CA GLY A 119 -4.57 -2.18 19.85
C GLY A 119 -3.36 -1.85 18.97
N LYS A 120 -2.16 -2.18 19.45
CA LYS A 120 -0.92 -1.96 18.69
C LYS A 120 -0.83 -2.94 17.52
N VAL A 121 -0.56 -2.42 16.32
CA VAL A 121 -0.16 -3.23 15.16
C VAL A 121 1.35 -3.16 15.02
N ILE A 122 2.06 -4.26 15.27
CA ILE A 122 3.52 -4.30 15.39
C ILE A 122 4.21 -3.77 14.13
N THR A 123 3.78 -4.25 12.97
CA THR A 123 4.34 -3.83 11.68
C THR A 123 3.94 -2.40 11.29
N GLN A 124 2.91 -1.83 11.94
CA GLN A 124 2.28 -0.57 11.56
C GLN A 124 1.80 -0.57 10.10
N VAL A 125 1.52 -1.76 9.55
CA VAL A 125 1.05 -1.97 8.18
C VAL A 125 -0.41 -2.42 8.17
N GLN A 126 -1.17 -1.83 7.25
CA GLN A 126 -2.55 -2.20 6.98
C GLN A 126 -2.77 -2.37 5.47
N GLU A 127 -3.39 -3.48 5.06
CA GLU A 127 -3.66 -3.76 3.65
C GLU A 127 -5.16 -3.92 3.42
N LEU A 128 -5.68 -3.19 2.43
CA LEU A 128 -7.07 -3.25 2.00
C LEU A 128 -7.11 -3.69 0.54
N TRP A 129 -7.86 -4.76 0.28
CA TRP A 129 -8.03 -5.28 -1.06
C TRP A 129 -9.50 -5.57 -1.40
N ASN A 130 -10.00 -5.02 -2.50
CA ASN A 130 -11.33 -5.30 -3.04
C ASN A 130 -12.49 -5.04 -2.05
N ASN A 131 -12.42 -3.95 -1.30
CA ASN A 131 -13.44 -3.59 -0.31
C ASN A 131 -14.45 -2.58 -0.86
N ILE A 132 -15.68 -2.62 -0.35
CA ILE A 132 -16.75 -1.71 -0.75
C ILE A 132 -17.37 -1.05 0.48
N ASN A 133 -17.38 0.28 0.54
CA ASN A 133 -17.99 1.04 1.63
C ASN A 133 -17.49 0.60 3.01
N VAL A 134 -16.19 0.82 3.26
CA VAL A 134 -15.52 0.45 4.52
C VAL A 134 -15.01 1.69 5.25
N ASN A 135 -15.32 1.77 6.54
CA ASN A 135 -14.80 2.80 7.44
C ASN A 135 -13.71 2.20 8.32
N VAL A 136 -12.55 2.85 8.39
CA VAL A 136 -11.42 2.42 9.22
C VAL A 136 -10.98 3.56 10.12
N VAL A 137 -11.11 3.34 11.43
CA VAL A 137 -10.65 4.28 12.46
C VAL A 137 -9.39 3.70 13.11
N ASN A 138 -8.28 4.41 12.95
CA ASN A 138 -6.98 4.06 13.51
C ASN A 138 -6.69 4.93 14.73
N ASN A 139 -6.98 4.40 15.92
CA ASN A 139 -6.58 4.97 17.22
C ASN A 139 -5.21 4.46 17.67
N THR A 140 -4.43 3.92 16.74
CA THR A 140 -3.11 3.31 16.92
C THR A 140 -2.19 3.75 15.79
N THR A 141 -0.89 3.49 15.90
CA THR A 141 0.08 3.89 14.87
C THR A 141 0.02 2.96 13.66
N ILE A 142 -0.30 3.50 12.48
CA ILE A 142 -0.31 2.81 11.19
C ILE A 142 0.41 3.67 10.15
N LYS A 143 1.66 3.32 9.87
CA LYS A 143 2.57 4.12 9.03
C LYS A 143 2.43 3.82 7.54
N THR A 144 2.14 2.57 7.18
CA THR A 144 2.01 2.19 5.77
C THR A 144 0.65 1.55 5.55
N VAL A 145 -0.12 2.13 4.65
CA VAL A 145 -1.38 1.54 4.18
C VAL A 145 -1.26 1.24 2.69
N GLN A 146 -1.78 0.09 2.28
CA GLN A 146 -1.98 -0.25 0.87
C GLN A 146 -3.48 -0.42 0.59
N VAL A 147 -3.97 0.19 -0.49
CA VAL A 147 -5.39 0.15 -0.87
C VAL A 147 -5.52 -0.18 -2.35
N ASP A 148 -5.99 -1.38 -2.65
CA ASP A 148 -6.13 -1.86 -4.02
C ASP A 148 -7.56 -2.31 -4.31
N LEU A 149 -8.09 -1.96 -5.49
CA LEU A 149 -9.41 -2.39 -5.97
C LEU A 149 -10.57 -2.00 -5.04
N CYS A 150 -10.46 -0.95 -4.25
CA CYS A 150 -11.50 -0.58 -3.28
C CYS A 150 -12.44 0.51 -3.80
N ASN A 151 -13.68 0.54 -3.33
CA ASN A 151 -14.66 1.58 -3.65
C ASN A 151 -15.35 2.09 -2.38
N GLY A 152 -15.08 3.33 -1.99
CA GLY A 152 -15.64 3.93 -0.77
C GLY A 152 -14.89 3.45 0.46
N VAL A 153 -13.67 3.95 0.66
CA VAL A 153 -12.89 3.69 1.87
C VAL A 153 -12.66 5.00 2.60
N ASP A 154 -13.07 5.09 3.86
CA ASP A 154 -12.82 6.25 4.71
C ASP A 154 -11.84 5.89 5.85
N PHE A 155 -10.63 6.46 5.79
CA PHE A 155 -9.64 6.35 6.84
C PHE A 155 -9.65 7.58 7.74
N CYS A 156 -9.85 7.33 9.03
CA CYS A 156 -9.67 8.32 10.09
C CYS A 156 -8.49 7.91 10.98
N PHE A 157 -7.44 8.72 11.02
CA PHE A 157 -6.33 8.54 11.94
C PHE A 157 -6.48 9.48 13.14
N ASP A 158 -6.15 9.00 14.34
CA ASP A 158 -6.28 9.84 15.54
C ASP A 158 -5.38 11.08 15.47
N LYS A 159 -4.12 10.91 15.01
CA LYS A 159 -3.09 11.96 14.95
C LYS A 159 -2.25 11.86 13.68
N THR A 160 -1.63 12.95 13.24
CA THR A 160 -0.68 12.93 12.10
C THR A 160 0.53 12.04 12.36
N ASP A 161 0.97 11.98 13.62
CA ASP A 161 2.10 11.13 14.05
C ASP A 161 1.80 9.64 13.96
N ASN A 162 0.54 9.24 13.82
CA ASN A 162 0.18 7.84 13.60
C ASN A 162 0.24 7.45 12.13
N PHE A 163 0.42 8.40 11.22
CA PHE A 163 0.39 8.22 9.77
C PHE A 163 1.79 8.42 9.16
N ASN A 164 2.01 7.88 7.96
CA ASN A 164 3.13 8.26 7.09
C ASN A 164 2.70 8.25 5.63
N ARG A 165 2.18 7.12 5.13
CA ARG A 165 1.73 7.01 3.73
C ARG A 165 0.56 6.06 3.53
N VAL A 166 -0.24 6.36 2.52
CA VAL A 166 -1.17 5.42 1.87
C VAL A 166 -0.76 5.28 0.40
N VAL A 167 -0.45 4.07 -0.03
CA VAL A 167 -0.28 3.75 -1.46
C VAL A 167 -1.58 3.14 -1.96
N TRP A 168 -2.09 3.61 -3.10
CA TRP A 168 -3.35 3.10 -3.63
C TRP A 168 -3.34 2.96 -5.15
N ALA A 169 -4.08 1.96 -5.64
CA ALA A 169 -4.28 1.72 -7.06
C ALA A 169 -5.70 1.21 -7.34
N ALA A 170 -6.19 1.49 -8.56
CA ALA A 170 -7.48 1.00 -9.07
C ALA A 170 -8.64 1.16 -8.06
N SER A 171 -8.66 2.25 -7.30
CA SER A 171 -9.63 2.50 -6.23
C SER A 171 -10.39 3.81 -6.45
N GLU A 172 -11.60 3.88 -5.91
CA GLU A 172 -12.54 4.99 -6.08
C GLU A 172 -13.09 5.45 -4.72
N LYS A 173 -13.38 6.75 -4.55
CA LYS A 173 -13.87 7.32 -3.28
C LYS A 173 -13.02 6.93 -2.05
N LEU A 174 -11.71 7.15 -2.15
CA LEU A 174 -10.77 7.02 -1.04
C LEU A 174 -10.68 8.35 -0.29
N LYS A 175 -11.05 8.33 0.99
CA LYS A 175 -10.96 9.47 1.89
C LYS A 175 -9.97 9.19 3.02
N ILE A 176 -9.12 10.17 3.31
CA ILE A 176 -8.14 10.12 4.40
C ILE A 176 -8.24 11.43 5.17
N HIS A 177 -8.44 11.33 6.48
CA HIS A 177 -8.49 12.49 7.36
C HIS A 177 -7.99 12.17 8.78
N PHE A 178 -7.89 13.21 9.60
CA PHE A 178 -7.40 13.11 10.97
C PHE A 178 -8.47 13.58 11.97
N LYS A 179 -8.46 13.01 13.17
CA LYS A 179 -9.35 13.41 14.28
C LYS A 179 -8.80 14.59 15.07
N GLU A 180 -7.47 14.67 15.21
CA GLU A 180 -6.75 15.80 15.83
C GLU A 180 -7.20 17.15 15.23
N LYS A 181 -7.56 18.09 16.10
CA LYS A 181 -8.20 19.36 15.70
C LYS A 181 -7.29 20.21 14.84
N GLU A 182 -6.01 20.25 15.20
CA GLU A 182 -4.95 20.97 14.52
C GLU A 182 -4.75 20.42 13.09
N ALA A 183 -4.99 19.12 12.90
CA ALA A 183 -4.88 18.42 11.62
C ALA A 183 -6.23 18.23 10.90
N ALA A 184 -7.35 18.74 11.44
CA ALA A 184 -8.69 18.53 10.87
C ALA A 184 -8.85 19.10 9.45
N HIS A 185 -7.98 20.05 9.07
CA HIS A 185 -7.93 20.62 7.73
C HIS A 185 -7.17 19.75 6.71
N HIS A 186 -6.44 18.72 7.17
CA HIS A 186 -5.78 17.74 6.32
C HIS A 186 -6.76 16.64 5.91
N ILE A 187 -7.41 16.87 4.76
CA ILE A 187 -8.34 15.93 4.16
C ILE A 187 -7.92 15.69 2.71
N VAL A 188 -7.81 14.42 2.34
CA VAL A 188 -7.74 13.99 0.95
C VAL A 188 -9.00 13.20 0.65
N ASP A 189 -9.65 13.55 -0.45
CA ASP A 189 -10.78 12.84 -1.04
C ASP A 189 -10.43 12.65 -2.52
N THR A 190 -10.20 11.40 -2.91
CA THR A 190 -9.58 11.05 -4.19
C THR A 190 -10.06 9.70 -4.70
N GLY A 191 -9.84 9.46 -5.98
CA GLY A 191 -10.12 8.20 -6.65
C GLY A 191 -9.67 8.27 -8.10
N ILE A 192 -9.77 7.16 -8.82
CA ILE A 192 -9.40 7.12 -10.25
C ILE A 192 -10.16 8.21 -11.03
N THR A 193 -11.43 8.46 -10.72
CA THR A 193 -12.22 9.49 -11.39
C THR A 193 -11.68 10.90 -11.19
N GLU A 194 -11.35 11.30 -9.96
CA GLU A 194 -10.72 12.61 -9.71
C GLU A 194 -9.35 12.71 -10.37
N MET A 195 -8.56 11.64 -10.28
CA MET A 195 -7.21 11.65 -10.84
C MET A 195 -7.23 11.78 -12.36
N LYS A 196 -8.11 11.06 -13.06
CA LYS A 196 -8.29 11.20 -14.52
C LYS A 196 -8.72 12.60 -14.95
N LYS A 197 -9.51 13.32 -14.14
CA LYS A 197 -9.86 14.73 -14.43
C LYS A 197 -8.64 15.64 -14.39
N LEU A 198 -7.68 15.36 -13.49
CA LEU A 198 -6.46 16.14 -13.32
C LEU A 198 -5.40 15.77 -14.36
N ASN A 199 -5.35 14.50 -14.75
CA ASN A 199 -4.46 13.99 -15.77
C ASN A 199 -5.17 12.91 -16.60
N PRO A 200 -5.70 13.28 -17.79
CA PRO A 200 -6.43 12.34 -18.65
C PRO A 200 -5.60 11.15 -19.15
N THR A 201 -4.27 11.19 -19.05
CA THR A 201 -3.38 10.09 -19.47
C THR A 201 -3.27 8.96 -18.44
N ILE A 202 -3.98 9.07 -17.31
CA ILE A 202 -3.90 8.08 -16.24
C ILE A 202 -4.48 6.74 -16.70
N ASN A 203 -3.70 5.68 -16.51
CA ASN A 203 -4.10 4.32 -16.72
C ASN A 203 -4.52 3.68 -15.39
N GLU A 204 -5.84 3.57 -15.20
CA GLU A 204 -6.47 3.04 -13.99
C GLU A 204 -6.04 1.62 -13.59
N LYS A 205 -5.47 0.85 -14.52
CA LYS A 205 -5.06 -0.54 -14.26
C LYS A 205 -3.63 -0.66 -13.71
N VAL A 206 -2.78 0.32 -13.97
CA VAL A 206 -1.33 0.21 -13.67
C VAL A 206 -0.80 1.37 -12.85
N ASP A 207 -1.43 2.55 -12.97
CA ASP A 207 -0.99 3.72 -12.24
C ASP A 207 -1.30 3.57 -10.76
N GLN A 208 -0.29 3.86 -9.95
CA GLN A 208 -0.37 3.85 -8.50
C GLN A 208 -0.17 5.26 -7.99
N PHE A 209 -0.74 5.54 -6.84
CA PHE A 209 -0.70 6.85 -6.21
C PHE A 209 -0.22 6.70 -4.77
N ILE A 210 0.33 7.78 -4.24
CA ILE A 210 0.79 7.84 -2.86
C ILE A 210 0.28 9.11 -2.19
N VAL A 211 -0.33 8.94 -1.01
CA VAL A 211 -0.78 10.02 -0.15
C VAL A 211 0.17 10.16 1.03
N ARG A 212 0.72 11.37 1.25
CA ARG A 212 1.68 11.67 2.33
C ARG A 212 1.50 13.08 2.89
N LEU A 213 1.91 13.27 4.14
CA LEU A 213 2.11 14.61 4.70
C LEU A 213 3.45 15.14 4.21
N ILE A 214 3.42 16.25 3.48
CA ILE A 214 4.60 16.88 2.90
C ILE A 214 4.77 18.28 3.48
N LYS A 215 5.94 18.54 4.10
CA LYS A 215 6.33 19.88 4.54
C LYS A 215 6.80 20.69 3.33
N ASN A 216 6.14 21.81 3.08
CA ASN A 216 6.60 22.82 2.14
C ASN A 216 7.86 23.50 2.68
N LYS A 217 8.93 23.56 1.89
CA LYS A 217 10.23 24.06 2.37
C LYS A 217 10.27 25.58 2.52
N VAL A 218 9.40 26.29 1.80
CA VAL A 218 9.34 27.75 1.80
C VAL A 218 8.40 28.26 2.88
N THR A 219 7.18 27.70 2.95
CA THR A 219 6.13 28.18 3.86
C THR A 219 6.12 27.45 5.20
N GLU A 220 6.91 26.38 5.34
CA GLU A 220 6.93 25.43 6.46
C GLU A 220 5.62 24.69 6.75
N LYS A 221 4.53 25.06 6.07
CA LYS A 221 3.23 24.38 6.14
C LYS A 221 3.34 22.93 5.70
N ILE A 222 2.68 22.06 6.44
CA ILE A 222 2.49 20.66 6.09
C ILE A 222 1.16 20.57 5.33
N ASP A 223 1.12 19.81 4.25
CA ASP A 223 -0.11 19.49 3.51
C ASP A 223 -0.19 17.97 3.31
N LEU A 224 -1.38 17.38 3.45
CA LEU A 224 -1.65 16.02 2.98
C LEU A 224 -1.81 16.05 1.45
N ARG A 225 -0.92 15.38 0.73
CA ARG A 225 -0.86 15.42 -0.74
C ARG A 225 -1.01 14.04 -1.34
N ASN A 226 -1.76 13.97 -2.45
CA ASN A 226 -1.83 12.80 -3.31
C ASN A 226 -0.94 13.01 -4.54
N GLU A 227 -0.04 12.07 -4.81
CA GLU A 227 0.94 12.15 -5.90
C GLU A 227 0.89 10.87 -6.74
N LEU A 228 1.04 10.98 -8.08
CA LEU A 228 1.23 9.83 -8.96
C LEU A 228 2.62 9.22 -8.69
N ILE A 229 2.67 7.90 -8.52
CA ILE A 229 3.92 7.16 -8.47
C ILE A 229 4.42 6.98 -9.91
N ILE A 230 5.63 7.44 -10.16
CA ILE A 230 6.37 7.20 -11.40
C ILE A 230 7.50 6.21 -11.12
N ARG A 231 7.92 5.46 -12.13
CA ARG A 231 9.08 4.56 -12.04
C ARG A 231 10.22 5.17 -12.84
N LEU A 232 11.38 5.29 -12.19
CA LEU A 232 12.62 5.70 -12.86
C LEU A 232 13.11 4.56 -13.78
N ASP A 233 14.11 4.84 -14.62
CA ASP A 233 14.71 3.86 -15.53
C ASP A 233 15.25 2.61 -14.81
N ASN A 234 15.64 2.74 -13.54
CA ASN A 234 16.09 1.63 -12.70
C ASN A 234 14.93 0.88 -11.99
N GLY A 235 13.68 1.20 -12.32
CA GLY A 235 12.48 0.59 -11.74
C GLY A 235 12.07 1.13 -10.36
N PHE A 236 12.86 2.03 -9.77
CA PHE A 236 12.58 2.58 -8.44
C PHE A 236 11.32 3.46 -8.45
N PRO A 237 10.34 3.19 -7.56
CA PRO A 237 9.13 4.00 -7.46
C PRO A 237 9.43 5.32 -6.76
N THR A 238 9.01 6.43 -7.36
CA THR A 238 9.18 7.80 -6.85
C THR A 238 8.00 8.66 -7.27
N THR A 239 8.06 9.96 -7.00
CA THR A 239 7.10 10.97 -7.49
C THR A 239 7.83 12.02 -8.33
N GLU A 240 7.11 12.72 -9.21
CA GLU A 240 7.69 13.82 -10.02
C GLU A 240 8.40 14.87 -9.14
N ARG A 241 7.85 15.13 -7.95
CA ARG A 241 8.44 16.05 -6.97
C ARG A 241 9.78 15.51 -6.44
N GLU A 242 9.80 14.26 -6.00
CA GLU A 242 11.01 13.63 -5.46
C GLU A 242 12.11 13.48 -6.51
N GLU A 243 11.75 13.10 -7.74
CA GLU A 243 12.67 13.08 -8.87
C GLU A 243 13.26 14.47 -9.13
N ARG A 244 12.43 15.51 -9.18
CA ARG A 244 12.90 16.88 -9.39
C ARG A 244 13.82 17.36 -8.26
N GLU A 245 13.49 17.04 -7.01
CA GLU A 245 14.35 17.34 -5.86
C GLU A 245 15.68 16.60 -5.95
N PHE A 246 15.68 15.33 -6.38
CA PHE A 246 16.88 14.55 -6.60
C PHE A 246 17.75 15.13 -7.72
N GLN A 247 17.16 15.48 -8.88
CA GLN A 247 17.86 16.14 -9.99
C GLN A 247 18.48 17.47 -9.55
N ARG A 248 17.75 18.32 -8.82
CA ARG A 248 18.29 19.59 -8.29
C ARG A 248 19.49 19.37 -7.35
N ARG A 249 19.42 18.36 -6.48
CA ARG A 249 20.54 18.01 -5.59
C ARG A 249 21.75 17.48 -6.37
N GLN A 250 21.53 16.63 -7.36
CA GLN A 250 22.56 16.14 -8.27
C GLN A 250 23.25 17.30 -9.02
N GLU A 251 22.46 18.21 -9.59
CA GLU A 251 22.98 19.40 -10.29
C GLU A 251 23.78 20.30 -9.35
N ALA A 252 23.30 20.58 -8.14
CA ALA A 252 24.01 21.41 -7.16
C ALA A 252 25.32 20.77 -6.69
N ASN A 253 25.32 19.45 -6.44
CA ASN A 253 26.52 18.71 -6.06
C ASN A 253 27.54 18.68 -7.21
N LEU A 254 27.07 18.47 -8.44
CA LEU A 254 27.93 18.48 -9.62
C LEU A 254 28.49 19.87 -9.89
N GLN A 255 27.71 20.94 -9.72
CA GLN A 255 28.20 22.32 -9.82
C GLN A 255 29.26 22.61 -8.75
N LYS A 256 29.03 22.19 -7.50
CA LYS A 256 30.02 22.36 -6.42
C LYS A 256 31.32 21.62 -6.76
N LEU A 257 31.23 20.35 -7.14
CA LEU A 257 32.38 19.53 -7.54
C LEU A 257 33.12 20.11 -8.76
N THR A 258 32.39 20.58 -9.77
CA THR A 258 32.98 21.21 -10.97
C THR A 258 33.69 22.52 -10.61
N SER A 259 33.11 23.32 -9.71
CA SER A 259 33.72 24.57 -9.24
C SER A 259 34.96 24.34 -8.39
N GLU A 260 35.02 23.22 -7.65
CA GLU A 260 36.17 22.81 -6.82
C GLU A 260 37.29 22.18 -7.66
N LEU A 261 36.98 21.41 -8.72
CA LEU A 261 37.96 20.70 -9.54
C LEU A 261 38.47 21.48 -10.76
N LEU A 262 37.63 22.25 -11.45
CA LEU A 262 37.92 22.78 -12.79
C LEU A 262 37.96 24.32 -12.87
N GLY A 263 37.81 25.01 -11.75
CA GLY A 263 37.77 26.47 -11.71
C GLY A 263 36.46 27.07 -12.25
N LYS A 264 36.21 28.35 -11.93
CA LYS A 264 34.89 29.02 -11.95
C LYS A 264 34.17 29.18 -13.32
N ASN A 265 34.66 28.60 -14.43
CA ASN A 265 34.20 28.98 -15.78
C ASN A 265 33.62 27.85 -16.66
N ILE A 266 33.20 26.71 -16.09
CA ILE A 266 32.54 25.65 -16.89
C ILE A 266 31.03 25.62 -16.59
N HIS A 267 30.22 26.04 -17.58
CA HIS A 267 28.76 25.91 -17.54
C HIS A 267 28.32 24.58 -18.19
N LEU A 268 27.98 23.59 -17.36
CA LEU A 268 27.38 22.34 -17.82
C LEU A 268 25.94 22.62 -18.31
N GLY A 269 25.62 22.21 -19.54
CA GLY A 269 24.32 22.43 -20.15
C GLY A 269 23.17 21.78 -19.37
N LYS A 270 22.08 22.53 -19.12
CA LYS A 270 20.89 22.03 -18.43
C LYS A 270 20.25 20.87 -19.19
N LYS A 271 19.97 19.76 -18.49
CA LYS A 271 19.11 18.69 -19.02
C LYS A 271 17.71 19.26 -19.27
N LYS A 272 17.15 19.05 -20.47
CA LYS A 272 15.76 19.45 -20.77
C LYS A 272 14.82 18.60 -19.91
N ASN A 273 13.93 19.23 -19.14
CA ASN A 273 12.84 18.55 -18.44
C ASN A 273 11.98 17.79 -19.48
N VAL A 274 11.89 16.47 -19.33
CA VAL A 274 11.06 15.62 -20.17
C VAL A 274 9.72 15.44 -19.45
N GLY A 275 8.71 16.21 -19.85
CA GLY A 275 7.37 16.12 -19.25
C GLY A 275 6.43 17.26 -19.66
N PRO A 276 5.11 17.07 -19.60
CA PRO A 276 4.13 18.10 -19.93
C PRO A 276 4.26 19.29 -18.98
N LYS A 277 4.67 20.45 -19.51
CA LYS A 277 4.86 21.69 -18.74
C LYS A 277 3.53 22.17 -18.15
N ILE A 278 3.37 22.06 -16.84
CA ILE A 278 2.26 22.66 -16.08
C ILE A 278 2.53 24.16 -15.92
N ARG A 279 1.60 25.03 -16.31
CA ARG A 279 1.75 26.48 -16.11
C ARG A 279 1.49 26.83 -14.64
N ARG A 280 2.14 27.89 -14.14
CA ARG A 280 2.05 28.33 -12.73
C ARG A 280 0.61 28.50 -12.22
N ASN A 281 -0.32 28.93 -13.07
CA ASN A 281 -1.72 29.17 -12.68
C ASN A 281 -2.65 27.98 -12.95
N ASP A 282 -2.18 26.90 -13.58
CA ASP A 282 -2.99 25.72 -13.86
C ASP A 282 -3.36 24.99 -12.55
N PRO A 283 -4.49 24.26 -12.50
CA PRO A 283 -4.82 23.40 -11.36
C PRO A 283 -3.68 22.42 -11.05
N CYS A 284 -3.35 22.24 -9.77
CA CYS A 284 -2.35 21.26 -9.36
C CYS A 284 -2.83 19.83 -9.68
N LYS A 285 -2.00 19.05 -10.38
CA LYS A 285 -2.26 17.63 -10.67
C LYS A 285 -2.28 16.72 -9.43
N CYS A 286 -1.91 17.26 -8.27
CA CYS A 286 -1.85 16.57 -6.98
C CYS A 286 -3.19 16.44 -6.25
N GLY A 287 -4.32 16.83 -6.88
CA GLY A 287 -5.65 16.73 -6.29
C GLY A 287 -6.00 17.77 -5.23
N SER A 288 -5.06 18.66 -4.87
CA SER A 288 -5.27 19.67 -3.83
C SER A 288 -6.26 20.79 -4.19
N LYS A 289 -6.75 20.83 -5.44
CA LYS A 289 -7.61 21.91 -6.01
C LYS A 289 -6.98 23.32 -5.98
N LYS A 290 -5.73 23.47 -5.53
CA LYS A 290 -4.97 24.73 -5.53
C LYS A 290 -4.29 24.97 -6.90
N LYS A 291 -3.98 26.23 -7.23
CA LYS A 291 -3.11 26.57 -8.39
C LYS A 291 -1.73 25.95 -8.20
N TYR A 292 -1.08 25.51 -9.28
CA TYR A 292 0.22 24.83 -9.25
C TYR A 292 1.26 25.62 -8.45
N LYS A 293 1.40 26.93 -8.70
CA LYS A 293 2.33 27.82 -7.96
C LYS A 293 2.06 27.94 -6.46
N ASN A 294 0.84 27.62 -6.02
CA ASN A 294 0.43 27.64 -4.62
C ASN A 294 0.40 26.21 -4.02
N CYS A 295 0.92 25.21 -4.75
CA CYS A 295 0.92 23.81 -4.33
C CYS A 295 2.19 23.05 -4.76
N CYS A 296 2.16 22.16 -5.76
CA CYS A 296 3.37 21.42 -6.16
C CYS A 296 4.47 22.29 -6.79
N GLY A 297 4.13 23.51 -7.23
CA GLY A 297 5.05 24.51 -7.74
C GLY A 297 5.37 25.63 -6.76
N SER A 298 4.96 25.54 -5.49
CA SER A 298 5.35 26.55 -4.48
C SER A 298 6.79 26.39 -4.00
N ASP A 299 7.34 25.17 -4.12
CA ASP A 299 8.74 24.85 -3.81
C ASP A 299 9.66 24.99 -5.05
N LEU A 300 9.13 25.54 -6.17
CA LEU A 300 9.85 25.70 -7.44
C LEU A 300 10.59 27.03 -7.54
#